data_AF-A0A7P0Z4P0-F1
#
_entry.id   AF-A0A7P0Z4P0-F1
#
_cell.length_a   1.000
_cell.length_b   1.000
_cell.length_c   1.000
_cell.angle_alpha   90.00
_cell.angle_beta   90.00
_cell.angle_gamma   90.00
#
_symmetry.space_group_name_H-M   'P 1'
#
loop_
_entity.id
_entity.type
_entity.pdbx_description
1 polymer ?
#
loop_
_entity_poly.entity_id
_entity_poly.type
_entity_poly.pdbx_seq_one_letter_code
_entity_poly.pdbx_strand_id
1 'polypeptide(L)'
;MAPEMDQFYRSTMAIYKSIMEQFNPALENLVYLGNNYLRAFHALSEAAEVYFSAIQKIGERALQSPTSQILGADIPWRPAAAHGEEHQAGHAVHQRQPPAL
;
A
#
# COMPACT_ATOMS: atom_id res chain seq x y z
N MET A 1 30.66 17.16 49.43
CA MET A 1 31.18 17.79 48.20
C MET A 1 31.96 16.81 47.33
N ALA A 2 33.05 16.18 47.78
CA ALA A 2 33.77 15.17 46.98
C ALA A 2 32.95 13.92 46.54
N PRO A 3 32.14 13.27 47.40
CA PRO A 3 31.45 12.02 47.02
C PRO A 3 30.29 12.20 46.05
N GLU A 4 29.63 13.38 46.03
CA GLU A 4 28.58 13.68 45.06
C GLU A 4 29.16 13.81 43.65
N MET A 5 30.32 14.47 43.52
CA MET A 5 30.99 14.61 42.22
C MET A 5 31.42 13.26 41.63
N ASP A 6 31.88 12.32 42.46
CA ASP A 6 32.19 10.96 42.03
C ASP A 6 30.94 10.20 41.58
N GLN A 7 29.81 10.41 42.24
CA GLN A 7 28.53 9.80 41.85
C GLN A 7 28.04 10.36 40.51
N PHE A 8 28.14 11.68 40.30
CA PHE A 8 27.81 12.29 39.01
C PHE A 8 28.70 11.75 37.89
N TYR A 9 30.02 11.71 38.10
CA TYR A 9 30.97 11.16 37.13
C TYR A 9 30.65 9.70 36.76
N ARG A 10 30.42 8.84 37.76
CA ARG A 10 30.05 7.43 37.54
C ARG A 10 28.73 7.29 36.77
N SER A 11 27.75 8.11 37.10
CA SER A 11 26.43 8.10 36.43
C SER A 11 26.55 8.53 34.98
N THR A 12 27.29 9.62 34.71
CA THR A 12 27.57 10.08 33.35
C THR A 12 28.31 9.02 32.54
N MET A 13 29.34 8.39 33.09
CA MET A 13 30.09 7.33 32.41
C MET A 13 29.23 6.09 32.13
N ALA A 14 28.36 5.71 33.08
CA ALA A 14 27.43 4.60 32.91
C ALA A 14 26.42 4.86 31.78
N ILE A 15 25.96 6.11 31.61
CA ILE A 15 25.07 6.49 30.49
C ILE A 15 25.81 6.31 29.16
N TYR A 16 27.02 6.86 29.02
CA TYR A 16 27.80 6.68 27.79
C TYR A 16 28.05 5.21 27.48
N LYS A 17 28.41 4.41 28.49
CA LYS A 17 28.62 2.98 28.35
C LYS A 17 27.34 2.27 27.88
N SER A 18 26.18 2.59 28.48
CA SER A 18 24.88 2.04 28.09
C SER A 18 24.53 2.37 26.63
N ILE A 19 24.77 3.62 26.19
CA ILE A 19 24.53 4.03 24.80
C ILE A 19 25.39 3.19 23.84
N MET A 20 26.69 3.08 24.12
CA MET A 20 27.62 2.39 23.23
C MET A 20 27.42 0.89 23.20
N GLU A 21 27.16 0.26 24.35
CA GLU A 21 27.17 -1.20 24.47
C GLU A 21 25.77 -1.84 24.35
N GLN A 22 24.70 -1.07 24.57
CA GLN A 22 23.33 -1.61 24.54
C GLN A 22 22.46 -0.90 23.50
N PHE A 23 22.40 0.43 23.53
CA PHE A 23 21.49 1.17 22.67
C PHE A 23 21.89 1.12 21.19
N ASN A 24 23.16 1.40 20.88
CA ASN A 24 23.64 1.38 19.49
C ASN A 24 23.50 -0.02 18.85
N PRO A 25 23.92 -1.13 19.50
CA PRO A 25 23.67 -2.47 18.96
C PRO A 25 22.18 -2.80 18.80
N ALA A 26 21.32 -2.35 19.71
CA ALA A 26 19.88 -2.54 19.59
C ALA A 26 19.29 -1.80 18.38
N LEU A 27 19.77 -0.58 18.08
CA LEU A 27 19.38 0.16 16.87
C LEU A 27 19.86 -0.53 15.59
N GLU A 28 21.09 -1.06 15.56
CA GLU A 28 21.58 -1.83 14.41
C GLU A 28 20.70 -3.07 14.16
N ASN A 29 20.34 -3.80 15.21
CA ASN A 29 19.42 -4.93 15.10
C ASN A 29 18.01 -4.49 14.65
N LEU A 30 17.51 -3.34 15.11
CA LEU A 30 16.23 -2.79 14.65
C LEU A 30 16.25 -2.48 13.14
N VAL A 31 17.33 -1.88 12.63
CA VAL A 31 17.52 -1.63 11.20
C VAL A 31 17.56 -2.94 10.42
N TYR A 32 18.30 -3.94 10.92
CA TYR A 32 18.34 -5.27 10.31
C TYR A 32 16.95 -5.92 10.21
N LEU A 33 16.17 -5.88 11.30
CA LEU A 33 14.80 -6.39 11.32
C LEU A 33 13.88 -5.61 10.37
N GLY A 34 14.01 -4.28 10.31
CA GLY A 34 13.26 -3.44 9.38
C GLY A 34 13.55 -3.80 7.91
N ASN A 35 14.81 -4.03 7.56
CA ASN A 35 15.18 -4.47 6.21
C ASN A 35 14.64 -5.85 5.87
N ASN A 36 14.67 -6.80 6.81
CA ASN A 36 14.05 -8.11 6.61
C ASN A 36 12.54 -8.02 6.41
N TYR A 37 11.86 -7.15 7.17
CA TYR A 37 10.44 -6.89 6.98
C TYR A 37 10.15 -6.34 5.57
N LEU A 38 10.90 -5.35 5.09
CA LEU A 38 10.74 -4.80 3.75
C LEU A 38 10.93 -5.86 2.66
N ARG A 39 11.94 -6.74 2.81
CA ARG A 39 12.17 -7.85 1.87
C ARG A 39 11.00 -8.84 1.84
N ALA A 40 10.50 -9.23 3.02
CA ALA A 40 9.35 -10.12 3.12
C ALA A 40 8.09 -9.49 2.51
N PHE A 41 7.88 -8.20 2.76
CA PHE A 41 6.77 -7.45 2.18
C PHE A 41 6.86 -7.39 0.65
N HIS A 42 8.05 -7.12 0.08
CA HIS A 42 8.25 -7.12 -1.36
C HIS A 42 7.93 -8.47 -2.00
N ALA A 43 8.43 -9.57 -1.41
CA ALA A 43 8.13 -10.92 -1.87
C ALA A 43 6.62 -11.23 -1.79
N LEU A 44 5.94 -10.75 -0.75
CA LEU A 44 4.48 -10.88 -0.63
C LEU A 44 3.76 -10.07 -1.73
N SER A 45 4.20 -8.84 -2.02
CA SER A 45 3.62 -8.02 -3.09
C SER A 45 3.79 -8.68 -4.47
N GLU A 46 4.96 -9.22 -4.77
CA GLU A 46 5.19 -9.97 -6.02
C GLU A 46 4.29 -11.20 -6.12
N ALA A 47 4.17 -11.98 -5.05
CA ALA A 47 3.28 -13.14 -5.01
C ALA A 47 1.81 -12.75 -5.19
N ALA A 48 1.38 -11.64 -4.59
CA ALA A 48 0.05 -11.10 -4.75
C ALA A 48 -0.22 -10.66 -6.20
N GLU A 49 0.73 -9.99 -6.85
CA GLU A 49 0.62 -9.58 -8.26
C GLU A 49 0.41 -10.79 -9.18
N VAL A 50 1.21 -11.85 -8.99
CA VAL A 50 1.05 -13.11 -9.74
C VAL A 50 -0.33 -13.73 -9.50
N TYR A 51 -0.77 -13.78 -8.23
CA TYR A 51 -2.08 -14.31 -7.85
C TYR A 51 -3.23 -13.54 -8.51
N PHE A 52 -3.24 -12.23 -8.40
CA PHE A 52 -4.30 -11.39 -8.98
C PHE A 52 -4.26 -11.39 -10.51
N SER A 53 -3.08 -11.45 -11.14
CA SER A 53 -2.95 -11.61 -12.59
C SER A 53 -3.55 -12.95 -13.06
N ALA A 54 -3.32 -14.04 -12.31
CA ALA A 54 -3.91 -15.33 -12.63
C ALA A 54 -5.44 -15.30 -12.52
N ILE A 55 -5.98 -14.69 -11.46
CA ILE A 55 -7.42 -14.49 -11.29
C ILE A 55 -8.00 -13.65 -12.43
N GLN A 56 -7.35 -12.55 -12.81
CA GLN A 56 -7.78 -11.70 -13.92
C GLN A 56 -7.92 -12.51 -15.21
N LYS A 57 -6.91 -13.32 -15.56
CA LYS A 57 -6.95 -14.19 -16.75
C LYS A 57 -8.08 -15.21 -16.69
N ILE A 58 -8.41 -15.74 -15.51
CA ILE A 58 -9.56 -16.64 -15.33
C ILE A 58 -10.87 -15.88 -15.58
N GLY A 59 -11.00 -14.66 -15.03
CA GLY A 59 -12.16 -13.80 -15.26
C GLY A 59 -12.36 -13.44 -16.73
N GLU A 60 -11.29 -13.08 -17.43
CA GLU A 60 -11.32 -12.80 -18.88
C GLU A 60 -11.81 -14.01 -19.69
N ARG A 61 -11.36 -15.22 -19.34
CA ARG A 61 -11.83 -16.46 -19.98
C ARG A 61 -13.29 -16.76 -19.65
N ALA A 62 -13.73 -16.51 -18.42
CA ALA A 62 -15.12 -16.70 -18.01
C ALA A 62 -16.07 -15.77 -18.78
N LEU A 63 -15.65 -14.52 -19.05
CA LEU A 63 -16.40 -13.55 -19.86
C LEU A 63 -16.58 -13.98 -21.32
N GLN A 64 -15.62 -14.72 -21.88
CA GLN A 64 -15.68 -15.24 -23.25
C GLN A 64 -16.51 -16.53 -23.36
N SER A 65 -16.89 -17.15 -22.23
CA SER A 65 -17.72 -18.35 -22.19
C SER A 65 -19.21 -18.00 -22.13
N PRO A 66 -20.04 -18.49 -23.08
CA PRO A 66 -21.49 -18.23 -23.09
C PRO A 66 -22.24 -18.65 -21.81
N THR A 67 -21.70 -19.61 -21.05
CA THR A 67 -22.34 -20.16 -19.84
C THR A 67 -21.78 -19.53 -18.55
N SER A 68 -20.60 -18.91 -18.59
CA SER A 68 -19.90 -18.37 -17.40
C SER A 68 -19.77 -16.84 -17.41
N GLN A 69 -20.38 -16.18 -18.40
CA GLN A 69 -20.26 -14.74 -18.65
C GLN A 69 -20.72 -13.88 -17.45
N ILE A 70 -21.76 -14.30 -16.73
CA ILE A 70 -22.25 -13.63 -15.52
C ILE A 70 -21.21 -13.69 -14.39
N LEU A 71 -20.51 -14.82 -14.21
CA LEU A 71 -19.47 -14.98 -13.20
C LEU A 71 -18.23 -14.13 -13.49
N GLY A 72 -17.93 -13.88 -14.77
CA GLY A 72 -16.85 -12.97 -15.17
C GLY A 72 -17.21 -11.49 -15.01
N ALA A 73 -18.49 -11.14 -15.10
CA ALA A 73 -18.99 -9.76 -14.98
C ALA A 73 -19.07 -9.27 -13.52
N ASP A 74 -19.28 -10.19 -12.57
CA ASP A 74 -19.34 -9.89 -11.12
C ASP A 74 -17.94 -9.79 -10.46
N ILE A 75 -16.84 -9.98 -11.20
CA ILE A 75 -15.50 -9.86 -10.62
C ILE A 75 -15.07 -8.37 -10.57
N PRO A 76 -14.74 -7.80 -9.40
CA PRO A 76 -14.56 -6.35 -9.23
C PRO A 76 -13.31 -5.71 -9.86
N TRP A 77 -12.55 -6.38 -10.74
CA TRP A 77 -11.26 -5.86 -11.22
C TRP A 77 -11.36 -4.85 -12.37
N ARG A 78 -12.55 -4.58 -12.93
CA ARG A 78 -12.68 -3.54 -13.98
C ARG A 78 -12.33 -2.17 -13.39
N PRO A 79 -11.25 -1.50 -13.84
CA PRO A 79 -11.06 -0.10 -13.51
C PRO A 79 -12.24 0.68 -14.09
N ALA A 80 -12.83 1.57 -13.28
CA ALA A 80 -13.99 2.39 -13.63
C ALA A 80 -13.82 3.23 -14.92
N ALA A 81 -12.60 3.34 -15.45
CA ALA A 81 -12.26 4.08 -16.66
C ALA A 81 -12.79 3.46 -17.97
N ALA A 82 -13.35 2.25 -17.96
CA ALA A 82 -13.94 1.65 -19.16
C ALA A 82 -15.35 2.16 -19.50
N HIS A 83 -15.99 2.96 -18.64
CA HIS A 83 -17.24 3.66 -18.99
C HIS A 83 -16.94 5.01 -19.66
N GLY A 84 -16.24 4.96 -20.79
CA GLY A 84 -16.14 6.07 -21.73
C GLY A 84 -17.44 6.21 -22.55
N GLU A 85 -18.56 6.50 -21.90
CA GLU A 85 -19.83 6.85 -22.57
C GLU A 85 -20.52 8.06 -21.90
N GLU A 86 -19.77 8.98 -21.29
CA GLU A 86 -20.30 10.28 -20.84
C GLU A 86 -20.38 11.33 -21.96
N HIS A 87 -19.89 11.02 -23.17
CA HIS A 87 -19.78 12.00 -24.27
C HIS A 87 -21.10 12.34 -24.99
N GLN A 88 -22.21 11.63 -24.75
CA GLN A 88 -23.48 11.91 -25.45
C GLN A 88 -24.49 12.73 -24.62
N ALA A 89 -24.31 12.88 -23.31
CA ALA A 89 -25.27 13.59 -22.45
C ALA A 89 -25.09 15.12 -22.44
N GLY A 90 -23.86 15.61 -22.68
CA GLY A 90 -23.55 17.04 -22.67
C GLY A 90 -24.12 17.85 -23.84
N HIS A 91 -24.39 17.20 -24.99
CA HIS A 91 -24.89 17.89 -26.17
C HIS A 91 -26.41 18.12 -26.17
N ALA A 92 -27.17 17.39 -25.35
CA ALA A 92 -28.63 17.50 -25.30
C ALA A 92 -29.14 18.68 -24.44
N VAL A 93 -28.31 19.24 -23.57
CA VAL A 93 -28.70 20.34 -22.67
C VAL A 93 -28.66 21.71 -23.35
N HIS A 94 -27.90 21.88 -24.43
CA HIS A 94 -27.69 23.19 -25.06
C HIS A 94 -28.75 23.58 -26.14
N GLN A 95 -29.76 22.74 -26.40
CA GLN A 95 -30.79 23.01 -27.41
C GLN A 95 -32.20 23.28 -26.88
N ARG A 96 -32.39 23.42 -25.55
CA ARG A 96 -33.70 23.89 -25.04
C ARG A 96 -33.77 25.41 -25.09
N GLN A 97 -34.33 25.94 -26.17
CA GLN A 97 -34.79 27.33 -26.24
C GLN A 97 -35.90 27.56 -25.20
N PRO A 98 -35.86 28.63 -24.39
CA PRO A 98 -36.95 28.97 -23.49
C PRO A 98 -38.17 29.51 -24.28
N PRO A 99 -39.40 29.32 -23.78
CA PRO A 99 -40.60 29.79 -24.46
C PRO A 99 -40.68 31.32 -24.45
N ALA A 100 -41.12 31.89 -25.57
CA ALA A 100 -41.39 33.31 -25.71
C ALA A 100 -42.61 33.71 -24.87
N LEU A 101 -42.50 34.85 -24.17
CA LEU A 101 -43.62 35.56 -23.55
C LEU A 101 -44.37 36.38 -24.61
#